data_AF-A0A928ID67-F1
#
_entry.id   AF-A0A928ID67-F1
#
_cell.length_a   1.000
_cell.length_b   1.000
_cell.length_c   1.000
_cell.angle_alpha   90.00
_cell.angle_beta   90.00
_cell.angle_gamma   90.00
#
_symmetry.space_group_name_H-M   'P 1'
#
loop_
_entity.id
_entity.type
_entity.pdbx_description
1 polymer ?
#
loop_
_entity_poly.entity_id
_entity_poly.type
_entity_poly.pdbx_seq_one_letter_code
_entity_poly.pdbx_strand_id
1 'polypeptide(L)'
;MKTLSLVLKTIFLSALGLMFLCSCSSEAPANTTDNTSNPDDPSTTDAVITEPAPVDDGYLWLVKDGKANAVLVRSETASSTVANAVSKLRDYVRTATGCRLAASLDSDLKEQADLEIVVGYTNRKEKEDTKVAPNSYKIFVEKTDGKTALYILGADDFYVHCGVENFIAKYLEKGENGLRCDAKLAKESRFGLNNYEKQGAEVIKKIQNIDLSVRNTTNKSASLSAVTNVHAVAMLTGEYSVNRTRSLYDICGTDLGFPVFHNGKLWFFFGDTFSGEEMKGGWRTNTSAYTTDLDFTNGIVFDGMYSTDSEGFASEMIKGLKKPYTEYSKIPTGAISLDGTLYFFFMSVNNWDSDAGWDCNYGGLAKSEDDGKTWKIVEGVQWPGDSKYCQNSPVLCEKDGKIYITGITGGRLGFARMMRVDKDKIEDLSAYEYLTGYTSANEPIWTKGEEGIRKEFALINAQVSENTIVYNEYLEEWMITFKKGNVLYIYTAKEPAGPYAVSAELTFPSIGAGLYGGFTCSALMQEGGKKVALVMSTWEPCYNTFILEMTLSKK
;
A
#
# COMPACT_ATOMS: atom_id res chain seq x y z
N MET A 1 -41.03 -62.46 -25.02
CA MET A 1 -42.41 -62.32 -24.56
C MET A 1 -42.81 -60.85 -24.63
N LYS A 2 -43.80 -60.54 -25.47
CA LYS A 2 -44.76 -59.40 -25.49
C LYS A 2 -44.26 -57.98 -25.16
N THR A 3 -44.01 -57.11 -26.16
CA THR A 3 -44.92 -56.10 -26.82
C THR A 3 -45.43 -54.98 -25.88
N LEU A 4 -45.26 -53.67 -26.15
CA LEU A 4 -46.00 -52.84 -27.14
C LEU A 4 -45.34 -51.42 -27.25
N SER A 5 -44.95 -50.93 -28.45
CA SER A 5 -45.53 -49.83 -29.29
C SER A 5 -45.50 -48.39 -28.71
N LEU A 6 -44.68 -47.44 -29.19
CA LEU A 6 -44.82 -46.56 -30.39
C LEU A 6 -45.97 -45.52 -30.28
N VAL A 7 -45.66 -44.21 -30.38
CA VAL A 7 -46.27 -43.23 -31.32
C VAL A 7 -45.39 -41.97 -31.44
N LEU A 8 -45.26 -41.53 -32.70
CA LEU A 8 -44.51 -40.42 -33.31
C LEU A 8 -45.48 -39.29 -33.74
N LYS A 9 -45.02 -38.03 -33.84
CA LYS A 9 -45.51 -36.91 -34.71
C LYS A 9 -44.54 -35.70 -34.51
N THR A 10 -43.59 -35.28 -35.36
CA THR A 10 -43.60 -34.69 -36.75
C THR A 10 -44.57 -33.48 -36.87
N ILE A 11 -44.32 -32.28 -37.45
CA ILE A 11 -43.45 -31.64 -38.49
C ILE A 11 -43.59 -30.07 -38.30
N PHE A 12 -42.62 -29.14 -38.52
CA PHE A 12 -42.32 -28.29 -39.73
C PHE A 12 -41.31 -27.18 -39.33
N LEU A 13 -40.10 -27.06 -39.93
CA LEU A 13 -39.68 -26.24 -41.12
C LEU A 13 -39.93 -24.72 -40.95
N SER A 14 -38.98 -23.78 -41.08
CA SER A 14 -38.02 -23.46 -42.17
C SER A 14 -36.85 -22.59 -41.62
N ALA A 15 -35.55 -22.69 -41.95
CA ALA A 15 -34.77 -22.77 -43.20
C ALA A 15 -34.51 -21.42 -43.93
N LEU A 16 -33.22 -21.24 -44.31
CA LEU A 16 -32.54 -20.20 -45.12
C LEU A 16 -32.19 -18.87 -44.39
N GLY A 17 -30.94 -18.37 -44.32
CA GLY A 17 -29.70 -18.66 -45.04
C GLY A 17 -29.46 -17.65 -46.16
N LEU A 18 -28.40 -16.82 -46.07
CA LEU A 18 -27.35 -16.66 -47.10
C LEU A 18 -26.30 -15.59 -46.74
N MET A 19 -25.04 -15.98 -46.97
CA MET A 19 -23.88 -15.11 -47.16
C MET A 19 -24.03 -14.21 -48.41
N PHE A 20 -23.28 -13.11 -48.46
CA PHE A 20 -22.52 -12.76 -49.67
C PHE A 20 -21.22 -12.01 -49.34
N LEU A 21 -20.18 -12.39 -50.09
CA LEU A 21 -18.79 -11.92 -50.10
C LEU A 21 -18.58 -10.71 -51.03
N CYS A 22 -17.41 -10.08 -50.86
CA CYS A 22 -16.47 -9.48 -51.86
C CYS A 22 -16.20 -7.98 -51.64
N SER A 23 -15.02 -7.42 -51.93
CA SER A 23 -13.62 -7.84 -52.00
C SER A 23 -12.79 -6.59 -52.39
N CYS A 24 -11.48 -6.61 -52.09
CA CYS A 24 -10.38 -5.93 -52.81
C CYS A 24 -10.27 -4.39 -52.69
N SER A 25 -9.09 -3.75 -52.60
CA SER A 25 -7.68 -4.17 -52.75
C SER A 25 -6.71 -3.03 -52.37
N SER A 26 -5.44 -3.42 -52.15
CA SER A 26 -4.14 -2.71 -52.35
C SER A 26 -3.86 -1.43 -51.53
N GLU A 27 -2.70 -1.16 -50.94
CA GLU A 27 -1.29 -1.52 -51.25
C GLU A 27 -0.40 -1.09 -50.05
N ALA A 28 0.79 -1.67 -49.88
CA ALA A 28 1.88 -1.22 -48.98
C ALA A 28 3.11 -0.83 -49.84
N PRO A 29 4.31 -0.37 -49.34
CA PRO A 29 4.75 0.03 -47.99
C PRO A 29 5.64 1.33 -47.96
N ALA A 30 6.10 1.78 -46.78
CA ALA A 30 7.50 2.18 -46.45
C ALA A 30 7.65 3.28 -45.37
N ASN A 31 8.40 2.92 -44.31
CA ASN A 31 9.32 3.69 -43.45
C ASN A 31 9.26 5.23 -43.42
N THR A 32 9.14 5.80 -42.22
CA THR A 32 10.18 6.66 -41.58
C THR A 32 9.86 6.94 -40.10
N THR A 33 10.82 6.58 -39.23
CA THR A 33 11.30 7.28 -38.01
C THR A 33 10.34 7.85 -36.96
N ASP A 34 10.57 7.39 -35.73
CA ASP A 34 10.66 8.16 -34.46
C ASP A 34 9.65 9.29 -34.19
N ASN A 35 8.84 9.12 -33.14
CA ASN A 35 8.59 10.21 -32.20
C ASN A 35 8.01 9.72 -30.87
N THR A 36 8.74 10.06 -29.82
CA THR A 36 8.32 10.17 -28.42
C THR A 36 6.99 10.92 -28.30
N SER A 37 5.95 10.28 -27.75
CA SER A 37 4.70 10.97 -27.41
C SER A 37 4.87 11.74 -26.10
N ASN A 38 5.04 13.05 -26.24
CA ASN A 38 4.96 14.07 -25.21
C ASN A 38 3.56 14.04 -24.53
N PRO A 39 3.39 14.22 -23.21
CA PRO A 39 2.09 14.15 -22.53
C PRO A 39 1.19 15.39 -22.72
N ASP A 40 1.63 16.39 -23.49
CA ASP A 40 0.97 17.70 -23.62
C ASP A 40 0.35 17.90 -25.02
N ASP A 41 -0.72 17.16 -25.34
CA ASP A 41 -1.60 17.50 -26.47
C ASP A 41 -2.90 18.13 -25.95
N PRO A 42 -3.13 19.44 -26.19
CA PRO A 42 -4.39 20.11 -25.86
C PRO A 42 -5.32 20.03 -27.07
N SER A 43 -6.05 18.93 -27.23
CA SER A 43 -7.15 18.91 -28.20
C SER A 43 -8.28 17.98 -27.78
N THR A 44 -9.21 18.49 -26.97
CA THR A 44 -10.65 18.24 -27.16
C THR A 44 -11.50 19.25 -26.37
N THR A 45 -12.20 20.09 -27.15
CA THR A 45 -13.41 20.90 -26.88
C THR A 45 -13.36 21.95 -25.78
N ASP A 46 -13.25 23.21 -26.23
CA ASP A 46 -13.48 24.45 -25.50
C ASP A 46 -14.80 24.44 -24.73
N ALA A 47 -14.72 24.55 -23.40
CA ALA A 47 -15.86 24.93 -22.58
C ALA A 47 -15.98 26.46 -22.62
N VAL A 48 -17.11 26.94 -23.13
CA VAL A 48 -17.48 28.35 -23.17
C VAL A 48 -17.56 28.91 -21.75
N ILE A 49 -16.74 29.94 -21.47
CA ILE A 49 -16.80 30.77 -20.27
C ILE A 49 -18.16 31.48 -20.25
N THR A 50 -18.99 31.20 -19.25
CA THR A 50 -20.22 31.97 -18.99
C THR A 50 -20.38 32.24 -17.49
N GLU A 51 -20.37 33.54 -17.20
CA GLU A 51 -20.73 34.27 -15.96
C GLU A 51 -19.94 33.99 -14.68
N PRO A 52 -19.64 35.04 -13.88
CA PRO A 52 -18.75 34.95 -12.74
C PRO A 52 -19.29 34.01 -11.67
N ALA A 53 -18.43 33.15 -11.13
CA ALA A 53 -18.76 32.36 -9.95
C ALA A 53 -19.12 33.33 -8.80
N PRO A 54 -20.37 33.33 -8.30
CA PRO A 54 -20.73 34.23 -7.21
C PRO A 54 -20.02 33.77 -5.94
N VAL A 55 -19.39 34.71 -5.24
CA VAL A 55 -18.97 34.54 -3.83
C VAL A 55 -20.20 34.66 -2.88
N ASP A 56 -21.42 34.52 -3.41
CA ASP A 56 -22.67 34.96 -2.77
C ASP A 56 -23.10 34.12 -1.56
N ASP A 57 -22.48 32.97 -1.31
CA ASP A 57 -22.79 32.11 -0.16
C ASP A 57 -21.63 31.95 0.85
N GLY A 58 -20.53 32.68 0.65
CA GLY A 58 -19.36 32.62 1.53
C GLY A 58 -18.38 31.46 1.24
N TYR A 59 -18.56 30.75 0.13
CA TYR A 59 -17.67 29.66 -0.28
C TYR A 59 -16.89 29.98 -1.56
N LEU A 60 -15.74 29.33 -1.71
CA LEU A 60 -15.02 29.19 -2.98
C LEU A 60 -15.37 27.83 -3.58
N TRP A 61 -16.11 27.84 -4.68
CA TRP A 61 -16.53 26.63 -5.35
C TRP A 61 -15.47 26.20 -6.37
N LEU A 62 -14.85 25.05 -6.13
CA LEU A 62 -13.94 24.43 -7.11
C LEU A 62 -14.75 23.79 -8.25
N VAL A 63 -15.84 23.15 -7.87
CA VAL A 63 -16.84 22.58 -8.79
C VAL A 63 -18.22 22.96 -8.27
N LYS A 64 -19.06 23.55 -9.11
CA LYS A 64 -20.45 23.87 -8.77
C LYS A 64 -21.37 23.38 -9.89
N ASP A 65 -22.44 22.69 -9.53
CA ASP A 65 -23.47 22.20 -10.46
C ASP A 65 -22.88 21.42 -11.65
N GLY A 66 -21.87 20.58 -11.35
CA GLY A 66 -21.19 19.73 -12.34
C GLY A 66 -20.23 20.48 -13.28
N LYS A 67 -19.88 21.74 -12.97
CA LYS A 67 -18.94 22.56 -13.75
C LYS A 67 -17.72 22.92 -12.92
N ALA A 68 -16.53 22.78 -13.52
CA ALA A 68 -15.28 23.26 -12.94
C ALA A 68 -15.23 24.79 -12.97
N ASN A 69 -14.97 25.40 -11.83
CA ASN A 69 -14.93 26.86 -11.66
C ASN A 69 -13.55 27.38 -11.24
N ALA A 70 -12.57 26.48 -11.07
CA ALA A 70 -11.21 26.82 -10.67
C ALA A 70 -10.18 26.32 -11.69
N VAL A 71 -9.07 27.05 -11.81
CA VAL A 71 -7.88 26.60 -12.53
C VAL A 71 -6.74 26.38 -11.54
N LEU A 72 -6.07 25.24 -11.65
CA LEU A 72 -4.85 24.96 -10.89
C LEU A 72 -3.66 25.62 -11.59
N VAL A 73 -2.83 26.32 -10.81
CA VAL A 73 -1.70 27.10 -11.32
C VAL A 73 -0.44 26.69 -10.59
N ARG A 74 0.65 26.47 -11.35
CA ARG A 74 1.99 26.26 -10.81
C ARG A 74 3.03 26.96 -11.67
N SER A 75 4.22 27.19 -11.11
CA SER A 75 5.36 27.69 -11.88
C SER A 75 5.75 26.72 -13.00
N GLU A 76 6.20 27.27 -14.13
CA GLU A 76 6.91 26.55 -15.19
C GLU A 76 8.19 25.85 -14.69
N THR A 77 8.82 26.39 -13.64
CA THR A 77 10.00 25.81 -12.98
C THR A 77 9.66 24.92 -11.77
N ALA A 78 8.37 24.64 -11.52
CA ALA A 78 7.96 23.82 -10.39
C ALA A 78 8.60 22.43 -10.45
N SER A 79 9.07 21.93 -9.32
CA SER A 79 9.61 20.58 -9.21
C SER A 79 8.54 19.50 -9.46
N SER A 80 8.98 18.26 -9.65
CA SER A 80 8.10 17.10 -9.73
C SER A 80 7.22 16.95 -8.49
N THR A 81 7.72 17.28 -7.29
CA THR A 81 6.94 17.24 -6.04
C THR A 81 5.74 18.19 -6.09
N VAL A 82 5.95 19.43 -6.55
CA VAL A 82 4.87 20.42 -6.68
C VAL A 82 3.92 20.03 -7.81
N ALA A 83 4.43 19.54 -8.94
CA ALA A 83 3.61 19.05 -10.06
C ALA A 83 2.74 17.84 -9.65
N ASN A 84 3.28 16.94 -8.83
CA ASN A 84 2.56 15.80 -8.28
C ASN A 84 1.49 16.25 -7.27
N ALA A 85 1.78 17.25 -6.43
CA ALA A 85 0.79 17.83 -5.53
C ALA A 85 -0.39 18.45 -6.31
N VAL A 86 -0.11 19.19 -7.39
CA VAL A 86 -1.15 19.72 -8.29
C VAL A 86 -1.97 18.60 -8.92
N SER A 87 -1.30 17.56 -9.42
CA SER A 87 -1.98 16.40 -10.03
C SER A 87 -2.87 15.70 -9.00
N LYS A 88 -2.40 15.54 -7.77
CA LYS A 88 -3.17 14.93 -6.68
C LYS A 88 -4.43 15.72 -6.33
N LEU A 89 -4.35 17.05 -6.23
CA LEU A 89 -5.55 17.88 -6.04
C LEU A 89 -6.52 17.74 -7.21
N ARG A 90 -6.03 17.75 -8.45
CA ARG A 90 -6.86 17.55 -9.64
C ARG A 90 -7.56 16.19 -9.64
N ASP A 91 -6.82 15.14 -9.30
CA ASP A 91 -7.32 13.77 -9.30
C ASP A 91 -8.33 13.56 -8.17
N TYR A 92 -8.09 14.14 -6.99
CA TYR A 92 -9.07 14.19 -5.91
C TYR A 92 -10.38 14.86 -6.37
N VAL A 93 -10.31 16.04 -7.00
CA VAL A 93 -11.51 16.74 -7.49
C VAL A 93 -12.26 15.88 -8.53
N ARG A 94 -11.52 15.24 -9.45
CA ARG A 94 -12.09 14.35 -10.46
C ARG A 94 -12.78 13.14 -9.82
N THR A 95 -12.15 12.49 -8.86
CA THR A 95 -12.74 11.35 -8.15
C THR A 95 -13.96 11.77 -7.33
N ALA A 96 -13.88 12.92 -6.66
CA ALA A 96 -14.95 13.41 -5.80
C ALA A 96 -16.18 13.89 -6.59
N THR A 97 -16.00 14.43 -7.80
CA THR A 97 -17.07 15.17 -8.53
C THR A 97 -17.33 14.71 -9.96
N GLY A 98 -16.45 13.89 -10.54
CA GLY A 98 -16.43 13.58 -11.98
C GLY A 98 -15.85 14.70 -12.85
N CYS A 99 -15.63 15.90 -12.31
CA CYS A 99 -15.13 17.06 -13.05
C CYS A 99 -13.62 17.19 -12.95
N ARG A 100 -12.94 17.53 -14.06
CA ARG A 100 -11.51 17.80 -14.08
C ARG A 100 -11.24 19.29 -14.03
N LEU A 101 -10.46 19.75 -13.05
CA LEU A 101 -9.92 21.11 -13.07
C LEU A 101 -8.83 21.22 -14.14
N ALA A 102 -8.85 22.31 -14.90
CA ALA A 102 -7.73 22.65 -15.77
C ALA A 102 -6.48 22.94 -14.92
N ALA A 103 -5.31 22.58 -15.43
CA ALA A 103 -4.03 22.94 -14.83
C ALA A 103 -3.23 23.73 -15.87
N SER A 104 -2.65 24.85 -15.46
CA SER A 104 -1.85 25.72 -16.32
C SER A 104 -0.51 26.06 -15.68
N LEU A 105 0.49 26.27 -16.51
CA LEU A 105 1.69 26.98 -16.09
C LEU A 105 1.35 28.45 -15.87
N ASP A 106 2.05 29.06 -14.92
CA ASP A 106 1.84 30.46 -14.55
C ASP A 106 2.11 31.42 -15.71
N SER A 107 3.11 31.08 -16.53
CA SER A 107 3.50 31.77 -17.77
C SER A 107 2.45 31.69 -18.88
N ASP A 108 1.65 30.64 -18.89
CA ASP A 108 0.77 30.29 -20.02
C ASP A 108 -0.67 30.76 -19.80
N LEU A 109 -0.96 31.34 -18.65
CA LEU A 109 -2.26 31.90 -18.31
C LEU A 109 -2.52 33.16 -19.14
N LYS A 110 -3.17 32.96 -20.30
CA LYS A 110 -3.54 34.02 -21.24
C LYS A 110 -4.62 34.96 -20.69
N GLU A 111 -5.54 34.43 -19.89
CA GLU A 111 -6.54 35.16 -19.12
C GLU A 111 -6.65 34.56 -17.72
N GLN A 112 -6.82 35.43 -16.72
CA GLN A 112 -6.89 35.05 -15.32
C GLN A 112 -8.30 34.55 -15.00
N ALA A 113 -8.44 33.29 -14.58
CA ALA A 113 -9.73 32.72 -14.19
C ALA A 113 -10.33 33.45 -12.97
N ASP A 114 -11.65 33.38 -12.80
CA ASP A 114 -12.33 33.99 -11.65
C ASP A 114 -11.87 33.41 -10.31
N LEU A 115 -11.51 32.13 -10.32
CA LEU A 115 -10.84 31.44 -9.22
C LEU A 115 -9.59 30.71 -9.71
N GLU A 116 -8.43 31.15 -9.20
CA GLU A 116 -7.15 30.45 -9.35
C GLU A 116 -6.78 29.71 -8.06
N ILE A 117 -6.23 28.51 -8.16
CA ILE A 117 -5.57 27.82 -7.05
C ILE A 117 -4.08 27.73 -7.38
N VAL A 118 -3.30 28.59 -6.76
CA VAL A 118 -1.86 28.69 -6.96
C VAL A 118 -1.14 27.77 -5.98
N VAL A 119 -0.42 26.78 -6.51
CA VAL A 119 0.29 25.76 -5.73
C VAL A 119 1.79 25.95 -5.87
N GLY A 120 2.45 26.23 -4.75
CA GLY A 120 3.86 26.59 -4.71
C GLY A 120 4.13 28.05 -5.10
N TYR A 121 5.40 28.45 -5.09
CA TYR A 121 5.79 29.79 -5.51
C TYR A 121 5.77 29.92 -7.03
N THR A 122 5.37 31.09 -7.51
CA THR A 122 5.39 31.47 -8.92
C THR A 122 5.97 32.88 -9.08
N ASN A 123 6.25 33.29 -10.32
CA ASN A 123 6.79 34.62 -10.64
C ASN A 123 5.85 35.78 -10.22
N ARG A 124 4.57 35.50 -9.92
CA ARG A 124 3.59 36.49 -9.48
C ARG A 124 3.82 37.00 -8.06
N LYS A 125 4.58 36.29 -7.21
CA LYS A 125 4.71 36.65 -5.79
C LYS A 125 6.07 36.37 -5.17
N GLU A 126 6.85 37.44 -5.05
CA GLU A 126 7.92 37.61 -4.06
C GLU A 126 7.57 38.75 -3.07
N LYS A 127 6.44 38.64 -2.36
CA LYS A 127 6.10 39.61 -1.29
C LYS A 127 6.53 39.08 0.07
N GLU A 128 6.87 39.98 0.99
CA GLU A 128 7.27 39.62 2.36
C GLU A 128 6.16 38.85 3.11
N ASP A 129 4.89 39.17 2.83
CA ASP A 129 3.72 38.52 3.41
C ASP A 129 3.46 37.10 2.88
N THR A 130 4.18 36.65 1.84
CA THR A 130 4.11 35.26 1.34
C THR A 130 5.24 34.37 1.84
N LYS A 131 6.16 34.89 2.67
CA LYS A 131 7.20 34.07 3.31
C LYS A 131 6.54 33.02 4.19
N VAL A 132 6.86 31.75 3.93
CA VAL A 132 6.44 30.63 4.77
C VAL A 132 7.56 30.32 5.77
N ALA A 133 7.21 30.16 7.05
CA ALA A 133 8.18 29.86 8.09
C ALA A 133 8.78 28.46 7.88
N PRO A 134 10.02 28.18 8.34
CA PRO A 134 10.60 26.85 8.25
C PRO A 134 9.66 25.80 8.85
N ASN A 135 9.57 24.64 8.20
CA ASN A 135 8.72 23.54 8.62
C ASN A 135 7.23 23.87 8.73
N SER A 136 6.71 24.62 7.77
CA SER A 136 5.29 24.98 7.72
C SER A 136 4.81 25.14 6.29
N TYR A 137 3.50 25.22 6.15
CA TYR A 137 2.81 25.67 4.95
C TYR A 137 1.80 26.76 5.31
N LYS A 138 1.35 27.48 4.29
CA LYS A 138 0.40 28.59 4.41
C LYS A 138 -0.67 28.45 3.35
N ILE A 139 -1.93 28.43 3.78
CA ILE A 139 -3.11 28.48 2.90
C ILE A 139 -3.85 29.78 3.16
N PHE A 140 -4.10 30.54 2.11
CA PHE A 140 -4.83 31.82 2.21
C PHE A 140 -5.47 32.20 0.89
N VAL A 141 -6.44 33.11 0.96
CA VAL A 141 -7.17 33.63 -0.19
C VAL A 141 -6.86 35.11 -0.35
N GLU A 142 -6.54 35.54 -1.57
CA GLU A 142 -6.41 36.95 -1.93
C GLU A 142 -7.48 37.30 -2.97
N LYS A 143 -8.04 38.50 -2.84
CA LYS A 143 -8.99 39.06 -3.80
C LYS A 143 -8.42 40.34 -4.38
N THR A 144 -8.33 40.41 -5.70
CA THR A 144 -7.78 41.57 -6.42
C THR A 144 -8.67 41.85 -7.63
N ASP A 145 -9.21 43.06 -7.73
CA ASP A 145 -9.99 43.56 -8.87
C ASP A 145 -11.06 42.58 -9.39
N GLY A 146 -11.85 42.01 -8.48
CA GLY A 146 -12.95 41.08 -8.81
C GLY A 146 -12.52 39.63 -9.00
N LYS A 147 -11.23 39.32 -8.92
CA LYS A 147 -10.68 37.97 -9.06
C LYS A 147 -10.28 37.40 -7.71
N THR A 148 -10.34 36.07 -7.59
CA THR A 148 -9.96 35.37 -6.37
C THR A 148 -8.83 34.38 -6.65
N ALA A 149 -7.77 34.43 -5.84
CA ALA A 149 -6.70 33.44 -5.87
C ALA A 149 -6.54 32.80 -4.49
N LEU A 150 -6.63 31.47 -4.45
CA LEU A 150 -6.31 30.65 -3.31
C LEU A 150 -4.86 30.19 -3.44
N TYR A 151 -4.03 30.50 -2.45
CA TYR A 151 -2.61 30.15 -2.42
C TYR A 151 -2.38 28.99 -1.47
N ILE A 152 -1.59 28.02 -1.92
CA ILE A 152 -1.04 26.92 -1.10
C ILE A 152 0.47 26.98 -1.24
N LEU A 153 1.14 27.57 -0.24
CA LEU A 153 2.58 27.78 -0.22
C LEU A 153 3.24 26.93 0.87
N GLY A 154 4.46 26.48 0.64
CA GLY A 154 5.26 25.71 1.60
C GLY A 154 6.59 26.40 1.91
N ALA A 155 7.23 26.01 3.02
CA ALA A 155 8.61 26.40 3.31
C ALA A 155 9.60 25.85 2.26
N ASP A 156 9.26 24.71 1.68
CA ASP A 156 9.89 24.04 0.56
C ASP A 156 8.83 23.20 -0.18
N ASP A 157 9.20 22.53 -1.26
CA ASP A 157 8.29 21.74 -2.10
C ASP A 157 7.59 20.60 -1.35
N PHE A 158 8.25 20.02 -0.34
CA PHE A 158 7.64 19.00 0.51
C PHE A 158 6.49 19.61 1.34
N TYR A 159 6.69 20.81 1.88
CA TYR A 159 5.63 21.51 2.59
C TYR A 159 4.53 22.06 1.67
N VAL A 160 4.82 22.33 0.39
CA VAL A 160 3.78 22.60 -0.61
C VAL A 160 2.91 21.36 -0.77
N HIS A 161 3.52 20.17 -0.92
CA HIS A 161 2.79 18.91 -0.96
C HIS A 161 1.93 18.70 0.29
N CYS A 162 2.49 18.86 1.50
CA CYS A 162 1.73 18.77 2.75
C CYS A 162 0.57 19.79 2.83
N GLY A 163 0.78 21.00 2.33
CA GLY A 163 -0.26 22.02 2.26
C GLY A 163 -1.41 21.61 1.35
N VAL A 164 -1.12 20.98 0.21
CA VAL A 164 -2.16 20.44 -0.69
C VAL A 164 -2.90 19.27 -0.04
N GLU A 165 -2.18 18.32 0.57
CA GLU A 165 -2.80 17.24 1.35
C GLU A 165 -3.76 17.80 2.39
N ASN A 166 -3.30 18.78 3.16
CA ASN A 166 -4.09 19.39 4.23
C ASN A 166 -5.28 20.20 3.68
N PHE A 167 -5.10 20.87 2.54
CA PHE A 167 -6.16 21.57 1.84
C PHE A 167 -7.30 20.63 1.46
N ILE A 168 -6.97 19.54 0.77
CA ILE A 168 -7.92 18.47 0.42
C ILE A 168 -8.59 17.91 1.67
N ALA A 169 -7.80 17.74 2.72
CA ALA A 169 -8.16 17.05 3.93
C ALA A 169 -9.14 17.79 4.84
N LYS A 170 -8.91 19.08 5.06
CA LYS A 170 -9.55 19.87 6.13
C LYS A 170 -10.40 21.01 5.59
N TYR A 171 -10.23 21.37 4.32
CA TYR A 171 -10.86 22.56 3.77
C TYR A 171 -11.77 22.28 2.58
N LEU A 172 -11.60 21.14 1.90
CA LEU A 172 -12.54 20.74 0.86
C LEU A 172 -13.71 19.97 1.47
N GLU A 173 -14.90 20.46 1.16
CA GLU A 173 -16.16 19.86 1.53
C GLU A 173 -16.96 19.53 0.27
N LYS A 174 -17.44 18.29 0.19
CA LYS A 174 -18.40 17.88 -0.84
C LYS A 174 -19.81 18.18 -0.34
N GLY A 175 -20.48 19.13 -0.99
CA GLY A 175 -21.88 19.45 -0.78
C GLY A 175 -22.77 18.90 -1.90
N GLU A 176 -24.09 19.07 -1.75
CA GLU A 176 -25.08 18.64 -2.76
C GLU A 176 -24.80 19.24 -4.15
N ASN A 177 -24.29 20.49 -4.19
CA ASN A 177 -24.07 21.24 -5.42
C ASN A 177 -22.62 21.15 -5.94
N GLY A 178 -21.75 20.32 -5.36
CA GLY A 178 -20.36 20.15 -5.82
C GLY A 178 -19.32 20.20 -4.70
N LEU A 179 -18.13 20.72 -5.01
CA LEU A 179 -16.97 20.72 -4.12
C LEU A 179 -16.49 22.15 -3.85
N ARG A 180 -16.31 22.50 -2.57
CA ARG A 180 -16.06 23.87 -2.13
C ARG A 180 -15.12 23.95 -0.92
N CYS A 181 -14.63 25.16 -0.63
CA CYS A 181 -14.00 25.50 0.65
C CYS A 181 -14.50 26.85 1.18
N ASP A 182 -14.30 27.15 2.46
CA ASP A 182 -14.71 28.42 3.08
C ASP A 182 -13.87 29.60 2.54
N ALA A 183 -14.53 30.66 2.04
CA ALA A 183 -13.84 31.85 1.54
C ALA A 183 -13.12 32.66 2.64
N LYS A 184 -13.44 32.43 3.93
CA LYS A 184 -12.78 33.02 5.10
C LYS A 184 -11.41 32.44 5.41
N LEU A 185 -10.94 31.47 4.63
CA LEU A 185 -9.53 31.03 4.62
C LEU A 185 -8.53 32.20 4.48
N ALA A 186 -9.00 33.39 4.05
CA ALA A 186 -8.28 34.65 4.08
C ALA A 186 -7.70 35.08 5.46
N LYS A 187 -8.19 34.57 6.59
CA LYS A 187 -7.53 34.77 7.90
C LYS A 187 -6.42 33.74 8.07
N GLU A 188 -5.21 34.11 7.64
CA GLU A 188 -3.97 33.32 7.66
C GLU A 188 -4.02 32.08 8.57
N SER A 189 -4.09 30.92 7.94
CA SER A 189 -3.91 29.66 8.66
C SER A 189 -2.42 29.29 8.55
N ARG A 190 -1.65 29.73 9.56
CA ARG A 190 -0.23 29.35 9.71
C ARG A 190 -0.17 28.04 10.49
N PHE A 191 0.08 26.94 9.80
CA PHE A 191 0.27 25.66 10.45
C PHE A 191 1.74 25.45 10.74
N GLY A 192 2.16 25.86 11.94
CA GLY A 192 3.40 25.37 12.49
C GLY A 192 3.21 23.89 12.81
N LEU A 193 4.00 23.03 12.19
CA LEU A 193 4.00 21.62 12.55
C LEU A 193 4.38 21.47 14.03
N ASN A 194 3.61 20.69 14.78
CA ASN A 194 4.03 20.23 16.10
C ASN A 194 5.28 19.34 15.98
N ASN A 195 5.90 18.96 17.10
CA ASN A 195 7.19 18.26 17.04
C ASN A 195 7.10 16.89 16.35
N TYR A 196 6.04 16.12 16.62
CA TYR A 196 5.83 14.85 15.94
C TYR A 196 5.50 15.05 14.47
N GLU A 197 4.80 16.12 14.16
CA GLU A 197 4.47 16.46 12.80
C GLU A 197 5.72 16.83 11.98
N LYS A 198 6.65 17.56 12.60
CA LYS A 198 7.99 17.81 12.04
C LYS A 198 8.77 16.51 11.85
N GLN A 199 8.69 15.57 12.81
CA GLN A 199 9.34 14.26 12.67
C GLN A 199 8.76 13.47 11.49
N GLY A 200 7.42 13.44 11.35
CA GLY A 200 6.75 12.81 10.22
C GLY A 200 7.16 13.43 8.89
N ALA A 201 7.19 14.77 8.82
CA ALA A 201 7.68 15.50 7.65
C ALA A 201 9.14 15.16 7.29
N GLU A 202 10.03 15.12 8.28
CA GLU A 202 11.43 14.72 8.09
C GLU A 202 11.54 13.25 7.67
N VAL A 203 10.69 12.37 8.19
CA VAL A 203 10.62 10.98 7.72
C VAL A 203 10.19 10.91 6.27
N ILE A 204 9.14 11.61 5.84
CA ILE A 204 8.73 11.61 4.43
C ILE A 204 9.85 12.16 3.55
N LYS A 205 10.50 13.26 3.94
CA LYS A 205 11.66 13.79 3.21
C LYS A 205 12.79 12.76 3.12
N LYS A 206 13.11 12.06 4.20
CA LYS A 206 14.13 11.00 4.20
C LYS A 206 13.73 9.81 3.34
N ILE A 207 12.45 9.44 3.35
CA ILE A 207 11.83 8.36 2.58
C ILE A 207 11.81 8.70 1.07
N GLN A 208 11.50 9.94 0.71
CA GLN A 208 11.55 10.39 -0.69
C GLN A 208 12.97 10.52 -1.22
N ASN A 209 13.94 10.78 -0.33
CA ASN A 209 15.35 10.93 -0.67
C ASN A 209 16.21 9.76 -0.16
N ILE A 210 15.67 8.53 -0.06
CA ILE A 210 16.47 7.41 0.45
C ILE A 210 17.63 7.17 -0.51
N ASP A 211 18.83 7.37 0.01
CA ASP A 211 20.09 7.07 -0.67
C ASP A 211 20.25 5.54 -0.69
N LEU A 212 19.64 4.89 -1.68
CA LEU A 212 19.56 3.44 -1.78
C LEU A 212 20.75 2.88 -2.52
N SER A 213 21.45 1.93 -1.91
CA SER A 213 22.41 1.10 -2.63
C SER A 213 21.83 -0.29 -2.81
N VAL A 214 21.81 -0.74 -4.07
CA VAL A 214 21.40 -2.08 -4.44
C VAL A 214 22.65 -2.89 -4.80
N ARG A 215 22.82 -4.03 -4.13
CA ARG A 215 23.81 -5.03 -4.50
C ARG A 215 23.10 -6.26 -5.04
N ASN A 216 23.21 -6.46 -6.34
CA ASN A 216 22.73 -7.68 -7.00
C ASN A 216 23.74 -8.81 -6.80
N THR A 217 23.29 -9.98 -6.38
CA THR A 217 24.19 -11.13 -6.18
C THR A 217 24.25 -11.96 -7.46
N THR A 218 25.44 -12.42 -7.81
CA THR A 218 25.66 -13.32 -8.96
C THR A 218 25.31 -14.77 -8.59
N ASN A 219 24.04 -15.04 -8.28
CA ASN A 219 23.58 -16.42 -8.18
C ASN A 219 23.18 -16.93 -9.57
N LYS A 220 23.89 -17.93 -10.10
CA LYS A 220 23.61 -18.49 -11.44
C LYS A 220 22.23 -19.14 -11.56
N SER A 221 21.69 -19.71 -10.47
CA SER A 221 20.41 -20.42 -10.50
C SER A 221 19.17 -19.52 -10.36
N ALA A 222 19.34 -18.30 -9.83
CA ALA A 222 18.26 -17.33 -9.70
C ALA A 222 17.93 -16.67 -11.04
N SER A 223 16.65 -16.44 -11.32
CA SER A 223 16.19 -15.71 -12.50
C SER A 223 16.33 -14.19 -12.34
N LEU A 224 16.33 -13.66 -11.11
CA LEU A 224 16.57 -12.25 -10.84
C LEU A 224 18.01 -11.86 -11.21
N SER A 225 18.16 -10.87 -12.10
CA SER A 225 19.45 -10.32 -12.55
C SER A 225 19.78 -8.99 -11.90
N ALA A 226 18.77 -8.15 -11.69
CA ALA A 226 18.93 -6.85 -11.05
C ALA A 226 17.65 -6.36 -10.39
N VAL A 227 17.81 -5.57 -9.34
CA VAL A 227 16.78 -4.70 -8.78
C VAL A 227 17.15 -3.25 -9.07
N THR A 228 16.21 -2.48 -9.60
CA THR A 228 16.39 -1.07 -9.99
C THR A 228 15.17 -0.25 -9.57
N ASN A 229 15.21 1.07 -9.78
CA ASN A 229 14.13 2.01 -9.43
C ASN A 229 13.60 1.83 -8.01
N VAL A 230 14.50 1.53 -7.07
CA VAL A 230 14.13 1.40 -5.67
C VAL A 230 13.96 2.80 -5.10
N HIS A 231 12.75 3.12 -4.68
CA HIS A 231 12.43 4.40 -4.04
C HIS A 231 11.17 4.25 -3.22
N ALA A 232 11.01 5.06 -2.19
CA ALA A 232 9.75 5.05 -1.46
C ALA A 232 8.75 6.01 -2.09
N VAL A 233 7.50 5.57 -2.12
CA VAL A 233 6.42 6.25 -2.82
C VAL A 233 5.67 7.18 -1.88
N ALA A 234 5.10 6.63 -0.80
CA ALA A 234 4.31 7.39 0.15
C ALA A 234 4.24 6.71 1.52
N MET A 235 4.02 7.52 2.57
CA MET A 235 3.59 7.01 3.87
C MET A 235 2.13 6.55 3.80
N LEU A 236 1.84 5.42 4.43
CA LEU A 236 0.50 4.85 4.52
C LEU A 236 -0.22 5.20 5.81
N THR A 237 0.51 5.45 6.90
CA THR A 237 -0.06 5.75 8.22
C THR A 237 0.54 7.01 8.84
N GLY A 238 -0.18 7.59 9.80
CA GLY A 238 0.14 8.86 10.46
C GLY A 238 -0.60 10.05 9.82
N GLU A 239 -0.55 11.21 10.48
CA GLU A 239 -1.28 12.43 10.04
C GLU A 239 -0.85 12.92 8.64
N TYR A 240 0.40 12.69 8.24
CA TYR A 240 0.92 13.10 6.92
C TYR A 240 0.98 11.99 5.88
N SER A 241 0.44 10.82 6.21
CA SER A 241 0.21 9.82 5.18
C SER A 241 -0.88 10.28 4.23
N VAL A 242 -0.93 9.65 3.06
CA VAL A 242 -2.04 9.80 2.12
C VAL A 242 -3.40 9.45 2.75
N ASN A 243 -3.38 8.75 3.89
CA ASN A 243 -4.56 8.28 4.62
C ASN A 243 -4.88 9.06 5.90
N ARG A 244 -4.02 9.98 6.35
CA ARG A 244 -4.24 10.83 7.55
C ARG A 244 -4.77 10.05 8.75
N THR A 245 -4.20 8.88 9.01
CA THR A 245 -4.82 7.89 9.90
C THR A 245 -4.95 8.38 11.35
N ARG A 246 -4.21 9.42 11.76
CA ARG A 246 -4.35 10.04 13.08
C ARG A 246 -5.71 10.69 13.24
N SER A 247 -6.02 11.65 12.37
CA SER A 247 -7.28 12.39 12.46
C SER A 247 -8.50 11.57 12.02
N LEU A 248 -8.34 10.62 11.09
CA LEU A 248 -9.47 9.87 10.53
C LEU A 248 -9.77 8.56 11.26
N TYR A 249 -8.76 7.91 11.84
CA TYR A 249 -8.90 6.56 12.39
C TYR A 249 -8.29 6.41 13.79
N ASP A 250 -7.86 7.51 14.42
CA ASP A 250 -7.19 7.51 15.74
C ASP A 250 -5.90 6.66 15.77
N ILE A 251 -5.15 6.69 14.67
CA ILE A 251 -3.84 6.03 14.52
C ILE A 251 -2.77 7.06 14.18
N CYS A 252 -2.05 7.50 15.22
CA CYS A 252 -0.90 8.37 15.07
C CYS A 252 0.32 7.63 14.51
N GLY A 253 0.48 6.37 14.92
CA GLY A 253 1.58 5.52 14.49
C GLY A 253 1.25 4.05 14.63
N THR A 254 1.80 3.25 13.71
CA THR A 254 1.66 1.80 13.71
C THR A 254 2.82 1.13 13.02
N ASP A 255 2.97 -0.17 13.24
CA ASP A 255 3.93 -1.00 12.56
C ASP A 255 3.36 -2.09 11.65
N LEU A 256 4.29 -2.71 10.91
CA LEU A 256 4.05 -3.85 10.04
C LEU A 256 3.20 -3.47 8.82
N GLY A 257 2.03 -4.09 8.64
CA GLY A 257 1.18 -3.92 7.46
C GLY A 257 1.31 -5.08 6.48
N PHE A 258 1.10 -6.32 6.96
CA PHE A 258 1.10 -7.50 6.10
C PHE A 258 -0.04 -7.42 5.07
N PRO A 259 0.28 -7.41 3.76
CA PRO A 259 -0.73 -7.25 2.73
C PRO A 259 -1.33 -8.60 2.32
N VAL A 260 -2.64 -8.62 2.04
CA VAL A 260 -3.32 -9.78 1.42
C VAL A 260 -4.49 -9.30 0.57
N PHE A 261 -4.67 -9.88 -0.61
CA PHE A 261 -5.82 -9.61 -1.45
C PHE A 261 -6.99 -10.53 -1.10
N HIS A 262 -8.18 -9.95 -0.92
CA HIS A 262 -9.39 -10.65 -0.53
C HIS A 262 -10.63 -9.98 -1.10
N ASN A 263 -11.44 -10.74 -1.84
CA ASN A 263 -12.75 -10.32 -2.35
C ASN A 263 -12.77 -8.92 -2.97
N GLY A 264 -11.79 -8.63 -3.84
CA GLY A 264 -11.70 -7.36 -4.57
C GLY A 264 -11.01 -6.22 -3.82
N LYS A 265 -10.52 -6.47 -2.60
CA LYS A 265 -9.83 -5.48 -1.77
C LYS A 265 -8.44 -5.97 -1.37
N LEU A 266 -7.49 -5.05 -1.31
CA LEU A 266 -6.23 -5.24 -0.63
C LEU A 266 -6.39 -4.88 0.84
N TRP A 267 -5.99 -5.79 1.72
CA TRP A 267 -6.01 -5.62 3.17
C TRP A 267 -4.60 -5.50 3.72
N PHE A 268 -4.42 -4.69 4.75
CA PHE A 268 -3.17 -4.54 5.50
C PHE A 268 -3.41 -4.87 6.97
N PHE A 269 -2.58 -5.75 7.54
CA PHE A 269 -2.64 -6.13 8.95
C PHE A 269 -1.46 -5.53 9.71
N PHE A 270 -1.76 -4.61 10.61
CA PHE A 270 -0.79 -3.85 11.40
C PHE A 270 -0.66 -4.42 12.81
N GLY A 271 0.52 -4.26 13.42
CA GLY A 271 0.77 -4.68 14.78
C GLY A 271 0.48 -3.59 15.79
N ASP A 272 1.46 -3.28 16.64
CA ASP A 272 1.30 -2.30 17.70
C ASP A 272 0.96 -0.93 17.09
N THR A 273 -0.13 -0.36 17.56
CA THR A 273 -0.80 0.82 17.00
C THR A 273 -1.13 1.77 18.14
N PHE A 274 -0.82 3.06 17.99
CA PHE A 274 -0.98 4.07 19.03
C PHE A 274 -1.73 5.29 18.50
N SER A 275 -2.61 5.86 19.34
CA SER A 275 -3.37 7.07 19.00
C SER A 275 -2.58 8.36 19.20
N GLY A 276 -1.46 8.30 19.91
CA GLY A 276 -0.61 9.42 20.24
C GLY A 276 0.83 9.24 19.81
N GLU A 277 1.55 10.34 19.95
CA GLU A 277 2.95 10.50 19.57
C GLU A 277 3.86 9.65 20.47
N GLU A 278 5.06 9.31 19.99
CA GLU A 278 6.05 8.53 20.75
C GLU A 278 5.52 7.19 21.28
N MET A 279 4.62 6.53 20.51
CA MET A 279 4.00 5.26 20.88
C MET A 279 3.21 5.32 22.21
N LYS A 280 2.42 6.40 22.37
CA LYS A 280 1.57 6.63 23.56
C LYS A 280 0.10 6.70 23.17
N GLY A 281 -0.78 6.46 24.15
CA GLY A 281 -2.23 6.62 23.98
C GLY A 281 -2.89 5.49 23.17
N GLY A 282 -4.16 5.21 23.46
CA GLY A 282 -5.04 4.36 22.65
C GLY A 282 -4.39 3.10 22.08
N TRP A 283 -3.59 2.39 22.88
CA TRP A 283 -2.78 1.28 22.37
C TRP A 283 -3.65 0.10 21.94
N ARG A 284 -3.45 -0.33 20.69
CA ARG A 284 -4.08 -1.47 20.05
C ARG A 284 -2.96 -2.37 19.52
N THR A 285 -3.01 -3.66 19.82
CA THR A 285 -1.95 -4.64 19.52
C THR A 285 -2.04 -5.18 18.09
N ASN A 286 -3.20 -4.99 17.45
CA ASN A 286 -3.41 -5.33 16.06
C ASN A 286 -4.54 -4.46 15.50
N THR A 287 -4.36 -3.94 14.29
CA THR A 287 -5.41 -3.24 13.53
C THR A 287 -5.35 -3.62 12.06
N SER A 288 -6.34 -3.24 11.26
CA SER A 288 -6.29 -3.44 9.80
C SER A 288 -6.90 -2.30 9.02
N ALA A 289 -6.39 -2.13 7.79
CA ALA A 289 -6.97 -1.27 6.76
C ALA A 289 -7.35 -2.12 5.54
N TYR A 290 -8.28 -1.60 4.73
CA TYR A 290 -8.61 -2.18 3.44
C TYR A 290 -8.75 -1.09 2.38
N THR A 291 -8.57 -1.49 1.12
CA THR A 291 -8.65 -0.60 -0.03
C THR A 291 -9.00 -1.34 -1.32
N THR A 292 -9.64 -0.63 -2.23
CA THR A 292 -9.80 -1.00 -3.64
C THR A 292 -8.75 -0.34 -4.54
N ASP A 293 -7.95 0.58 -4.00
CA ASP A 293 -6.81 1.21 -4.66
C ASP A 293 -5.61 0.26 -4.71
N LEU A 294 -5.24 -0.15 -5.92
CA LEU A 294 -4.12 -1.05 -6.20
C LEU A 294 -2.97 -0.33 -6.93
N ASP A 295 -3.11 0.98 -7.19
CA ASP A 295 -2.06 1.74 -7.85
C ASP A 295 -1.06 2.29 -6.84
N PHE A 296 -0.12 1.44 -6.43
CA PHE A 296 0.89 1.83 -5.46
C PHE A 296 1.88 2.90 -5.94
N THR A 297 1.86 3.31 -7.21
CA THR A 297 2.85 4.24 -7.80
C THR A 297 2.68 5.69 -7.34
N ASN A 298 1.52 6.02 -6.76
CA ASN A 298 1.23 7.35 -6.19
C ASN A 298 0.86 7.30 -4.68
N GLY A 299 1.09 6.16 -4.04
CA GLY A 299 0.64 5.83 -2.69
C GLY A 299 -0.49 4.80 -2.73
N ILE A 300 -1.08 4.49 -1.57
CA ILE A 300 -2.29 3.66 -1.51
C ILE A 300 -3.27 4.35 -0.57
N VAL A 301 -4.44 4.72 -1.10
CA VAL A 301 -5.51 5.34 -0.32
C VAL A 301 -6.40 4.27 0.29
N PHE A 302 -6.62 4.30 1.60
CA PHE A 302 -7.48 3.36 2.31
C PHE A 302 -8.96 3.73 2.14
N ASP A 303 -9.78 2.74 1.81
CA ASP A 303 -11.25 2.88 1.83
C ASP A 303 -11.79 2.90 3.26
N GLY A 304 -11.08 2.24 4.19
CA GLY A 304 -11.42 2.24 5.59
C GLY A 304 -10.47 1.41 6.45
N MET A 305 -10.68 1.48 7.76
CA MET A 305 -10.02 0.63 8.74
C MET A 305 -11.04 -0.20 9.50
N TYR A 306 -10.61 -1.33 10.04
CA TYR A 306 -11.46 -2.13 10.92
C TYR A 306 -11.84 -1.31 12.16
N SER A 307 -13.14 -1.19 12.40
CA SER A 307 -13.69 -0.44 13.52
C SER A 307 -14.94 -1.14 14.07
N THR A 308 -15.04 -1.18 15.39
CA THR A 308 -16.28 -1.53 16.11
C THR A 308 -16.88 -0.30 16.80
N ASP A 309 -16.29 0.86 16.56
CA ASP A 309 -16.67 2.13 17.16
C ASP A 309 -17.59 2.93 16.23
N SER A 310 -18.56 3.65 16.79
CA SER A 310 -19.55 4.41 16.00
C SER A 310 -18.97 5.64 15.31
N GLU A 311 -17.83 6.16 15.78
CA GLU A 311 -17.12 7.29 15.17
C GLU A 311 -16.15 6.82 14.07
N GLY A 312 -16.00 5.50 13.88
CA GLY A 312 -15.15 4.92 12.84
C GLY A 312 -13.68 4.80 13.23
N PHE A 313 -13.32 5.04 14.50
CA PHE A 313 -11.94 4.88 14.96
C PHE A 313 -11.50 3.42 14.94
N ALA A 314 -10.23 3.21 14.58
CA ALA A 314 -9.70 1.87 14.44
C ALA A 314 -9.84 1.07 15.74
N SER A 315 -10.12 -0.22 15.62
CA SER A 315 -10.34 -1.14 16.74
C SER A 315 -9.37 -2.32 16.68
N GLU A 316 -9.15 -2.99 17.82
CA GLU A 316 -8.43 -4.27 17.83
C GLU A 316 -9.27 -5.37 17.21
N MET A 317 -8.73 -6.09 16.21
CA MET A 317 -9.40 -7.23 15.59
C MET A 317 -9.55 -8.37 16.58
N ILE A 318 -8.45 -8.75 17.24
CA ILE A 318 -8.44 -9.71 18.36
C ILE A 318 -7.85 -9.02 19.59
N LYS A 319 -8.52 -9.14 20.74
CA LYS A 319 -8.08 -8.48 21.97
C LYS A 319 -6.83 -9.16 22.54
N GLY A 320 -5.78 -8.38 22.79
CA GLY A 320 -4.65 -8.77 23.64
C GLY A 320 -4.95 -8.52 25.11
N LEU A 321 -4.36 -9.31 26.02
CA LEU A 321 -4.52 -9.07 27.47
C LEU A 321 -3.77 -7.83 27.95
N LYS A 322 -2.74 -7.37 27.23
CA LYS A 322 -1.92 -6.19 27.56
C LYS A 322 -1.30 -6.30 28.96
N LYS A 323 -0.89 -7.52 29.32
CA LYS A 323 -0.35 -7.86 30.63
C LYS A 323 1.03 -8.49 30.47
N PRO A 324 2.11 -7.80 30.90
CA PRO A 324 3.46 -8.35 30.84
C PRO A 324 3.58 -9.73 31.49
N TYR A 325 4.41 -10.59 30.91
CA TYR A 325 4.65 -11.97 31.34
C TYR A 325 3.42 -12.90 31.34
N THR A 326 2.28 -12.44 30.82
CA THR A 326 1.07 -13.24 30.61
C THR A 326 0.71 -13.24 29.14
N GLU A 327 0.43 -12.06 28.59
CA GLU A 327 0.32 -11.79 27.16
C GLU A 327 0.42 -10.28 26.98
N TYR A 328 1.59 -9.84 26.55
CA TYR A 328 1.90 -8.44 26.30
C TYR A 328 1.11 -7.92 25.10
N SER A 329 1.17 -8.62 23.97
CA SER A 329 0.47 -8.23 22.74
C SER A 329 0.12 -9.44 21.87
N LYS A 330 -0.86 -9.26 20.97
CA LYS A 330 -1.14 -10.17 19.87
C LYS A 330 -0.85 -9.45 18.56
N ILE A 331 0.26 -9.81 17.91
CA ILE A 331 0.79 -9.08 16.74
C ILE A 331 0.58 -9.94 15.48
N PRO A 332 0.00 -9.41 14.38
CA PRO A 332 -0.10 -10.13 13.11
C PRO A 332 1.28 -10.42 12.53
N THR A 333 1.42 -11.54 11.83
CA THR A 333 2.72 -12.01 11.30
C THR A 333 2.67 -12.46 9.84
N GLY A 334 1.46 -12.50 9.27
CA GLY A 334 1.17 -12.88 7.89
C GLY A 334 -0.33 -13.11 7.71
N ALA A 335 -0.82 -13.07 6.47
CA ALA A 335 -2.25 -13.22 6.19
C ALA A 335 -2.49 -13.95 4.86
N ILE A 336 -3.63 -14.63 4.75
CA ILE A 336 -4.03 -15.37 3.55
C ILE A 336 -5.56 -15.32 3.39
N SER A 337 -6.01 -15.23 2.15
CA SER A 337 -7.43 -15.34 1.79
C SER A 337 -7.68 -16.70 1.16
N LEU A 338 -8.63 -17.47 1.69
CA LEU A 338 -8.95 -18.81 1.21
C LEU A 338 -10.46 -19.01 1.16
N ASP A 339 -10.98 -19.36 -0.01
CA ASP A 339 -12.37 -19.78 -0.22
C ASP A 339 -13.39 -18.83 0.47
N GLY A 340 -13.16 -17.51 0.36
CA GLY A 340 -14.02 -16.47 0.91
C GLY A 340 -13.79 -16.14 2.40
N THR A 341 -12.82 -16.77 3.06
CA THR A 341 -12.44 -16.48 4.45
C THR A 341 -11.08 -15.77 4.50
N LEU A 342 -10.99 -14.69 5.26
CA LEU A 342 -9.73 -14.05 5.61
C LEU A 342 -9.11 -14.73 6.82
N TYR A 343 -7.82 -15.01 6.74
CA TYR A 343 -7.02 -15.48 7.87
C TYR A 343 -5.84 -14.55 8.10
N PHE A 344 -5.49 -14.32 9.36
CA PHE A 344 -4.15 -13.83 9.70
C PHE A 344 -3.53 -14.68 10.80
N PHE A 345 -2.24 -14.96 10.62
CA PHE A 345 -1.41 -15.56 11.65
C PHE A 345 -0.96 -14.47 12.61
N PHE A 346 -0.86 -14.79 13.90
CA PHE A 346 -0.38 -13.86 14.91
C PHE A 346 0.56 -14.54 15.90
N MET A 347 1.44 -13.76 16.51
CA MET A 347 2.18 -14.16 17.69
C MET A 347 1.49 -13.62 18.95
N SER A 348 1.33 -14.45 19.97
CA SER A 348 1.03 -14.01 21.34
C SER A 348 2.36 -13.76 22.05
N VAL A 349 2.72 -12.50 22.28
CA VAL A 349 3.98 -12.10 22.92
C VAL A 349 3.83 -12.22 24.43
N ASN A 350 4.75 -12.91 25.11
CA ASN A 350 4.79 -12.99 26.56
C ASN A 350 5.51 -11.78 27.16
N ASN A 351 6.70 -11.46 26.63
CA ASN A 351 7.56 -10.39 27.11
C ASN A 351 8.52 -9.94 26.00
N TRP A 352 8.71 -8.62 25.88
CA TRP A 352 9.60 -8.03 24.87
C TRP A 352 11.09 -8.05 25.25
N ASP A 353 11.41 -8.25 26.53
CA ASP A 353 12.79 -8.18 27.04
C ASP A 353 13.37 -9.57 27.26
N SER A 354 13.98 -10.17 26.23
CA SER A 354 14.67 -11.48 26.34
C SER A 354 16.00 -11.49 25.59
N ASP A 355 16.91 -12.41 25.97
CA ASP A 355 18.20 -12.59 25.29
C ASP A 355 18.06 -12.99 23.81
N ALA A 356 16.91 -13.56 23.41
CA ALA A 356 16.61 -13.99 22.05
C ALA A 356 15.84 -12.93 21.22
N GLY A 357 15.65 -11.72 21.76
CA GLY A 357 14.74 -10.71 21.22
C GLY A 357 13.51 -10.62 22.11
N TRP A 358 12.45 -11.37 21.82
CA TRP A 358 11.27 -11.46 22.68
C TRP A 358 10.75 -12.90 22.79
N ASP A 359 10.07 -13.18 23.90
CA ASP A 359 9.44 -14.47 24.16
C ASP A 359 7.98 -14.45 23.73
N CYS A 360 7.54 -15.53 23.08
CA CYS A 360 6.14 -15.75 22.74
C CYS A 360 5.51 -16.78 23.67
N ASN A 361 4.21 -16.67 23.93
CA ASN A 361 3.42 -17.76 24.50
C ASN A 361 3.16 -18.84 23.44
N TYR A 362 2.75 -18.41 22.24
CA TYR A 362 2.45 -19.26 21.09
C TYR A 362 2.35 -18.41 19.80
N GLY A 363 2.49 -19.06 18.66
CA GLY A 363 1.96 -18.58 17.38
C GLY A 363 0.54 -19.13 17.18
N GLY A 364 -0.36 -18.37 16.56
CA GLY A 364 -1.77 -18.73 16.39
C GLY A 364 -2.38 -18.23 15.09
N LEU A 365 -3.65 -18.58 14.87
CA LEU A 365 -4.42 -18.25 13.68
C LEU A 365 -5.73 -17.58 14.07
N ALA A 366 -6.10 -16.50 13.39
CA ALA A 366 -7.40 -15.85 13.50
C ALA A 366 -8.06 -15.79 12.13
N LYS A 367 -9.40 -15.74 12.11
CA LYS A 367 -10.19 -15.69 10.89
C LYS A 367 -11.34 -14.71 10.93
N SER A 368 -11.75 -14.27 9.75
CA SER A 368 -12.98 -13.56 9.46
C SER A 368 -13.69 -14.22 8.28
N GLU A 369 -14.95 -14.61 8.50
CA GLU A 369 -15.81 -15.29 7.52
C GLU A 369 -16.82 -14.31 6.89
N ASP A 370 -16.70 -13.02 7.19
CA ASP A 370 -17.67 -11.97 6.84
C ASP A 370 -17.00 -10.70 6.29
N ASP A 371 -15.97 -10.89 5.47
CA ASP A 371 -15.19 -9.83 4.80
C ASP A 371 -14.55 -8.83 5.79
N GLY A 372 -14.01 -9.33 6.90
CA GLY A 372 -13.28 -8.54 7.89
C GLY A 372 -14.17 -7.79 8.89
N LYS A 373 -15.49 -8.05 8.93
CA LYS A 373 -16.41 -7.38 9.87
C LYS A 373 -16.31 -7.94 11.28
N THR A 374 -16.04 -9.22 11.44
CA THR A 374 -15.80 -9.85 12.74
C THR A 374 -14.59 -10.78 12.66
N TRP A 375 -13.89 -10.89 13.79
CA TRP A 375 -12.66 -11.66 13.92
C TRP A 375 -12.73 -12.60 15.11
N LYS A 376 -12.27 -13.84 14.92
CA LYS A 376 -12.16 -14.85 15.98
C LYS A 376 -10.88 -15.65 15.86
N ILE A 377 -10.36 -16.09 16.99
CA ILE A 377 -9.23 -17.03 17.03
C ILE A 377 -9.73 -18.40 16.57
N VAL A 378 -8.91 -19.10 15.79
CA VAL A 378 -9.12 -20.50 15.41
C VAL A 378 -8.62 -21.38 16.55
N GLU A 379 -9.56 -21.91 17.32
CA GLU A 379 -9.26 -22.77 18.47
C GLU A 379 -8.52 -24.04 18.03
N GLY A 380 -7.49 -24.45 18.79
CA GLY A 380 -6.70 -25.66 18.51
C GLY A 380 -5.57 -25.49 17.50
N VAL A 381 -5.45 -24.33 16.84
CA VAL A 381 -4.32 -24.01 15.94
C VAL A 381 -3.33 -23.10 16.67
N GLN A 382 -2.41 -23.71 17.40
CA GLN A 382 -1.37 -23.01 18.16
C GLN A 382 -0.03 -23.74 18.10
N TRP A 383 1.03 -23.01 17.75
CA TRP A 383 2.40 -23.50 17.84
C TRP A 383 3.02 -23.04 19.16
N PRO A 384 3.70 -23.91 19.92
CA PRO A 384 4.34 -23.53 21.18
C PRO A 384 5.26 -22.31 21.03
N GLY A 385 5.30 -21.44 22.03
CA GLY A 385 6.11 -20.21 22.00
C GLY A 385 7.62 -20.42 21.89
N ASP A 386 8.10 -21.58 22.35
CA ASP A 386 9.50 -22.04 22.23
C ASP A 386 9.75 -22.84 20.93
N SER A 387 8.74 -22.95 20.06
CA SER A 387 8.89 -23.49 18.72
C SER A 387 9.52 -22.46 17.76
N LYS A 388 9.64 -22.85 16.49
CA LYS A 388 10.18 -22.00 15.42
C LYS A 388 9.07 -21.40 14.53
N TYR A 389 7.83 -21.40 15.01
CA TYR A 389 6.61 -21.06 14.25
C TYR A 389 5.74 -20.05 15.00
N CYS A 390 6.38 -19.09 15.69
CA CYS A 390 5.66 -18.03 16.40
C CYS A 390 5.21 -16.94 15.44
N GLN A 391 6.02 -16.63 14.43
CA GLN A 391 5.70 -15.67 13.38
C GLN A 391 5.68 -16.40 12.04
N ASN A 392 4.59 -16.24 11.29
CA ASN A 392 4.26 -17.10 10.17
C ASN A 392 3.81 -16.30 8.95
N SER A 393 4.50 -16.43 7.82
CA SER A 393 4.08 -15.84 6.54
C SER A 393 3.57 -16.93 5.58
N PRO A 394 2.26 -16.95 5.28
CA PRO A 394 1.65 -17.95 4.42
C PRO A 394 1.61 -17.53 2.94
N VAL A 395 1.63 -18.52 2.05
CA VAL A 395 1.31 -18.36 0.63
C VAL A 395 0.65 -19.62 0.08
N LEU A 396 -0.36 -19.46 -0.78
CA LEU A 396 -0.98 -20.58 -1.49
C LEU A 396 -0.14 -20.95 -2.73
N CYS A 397 0.19 -22.23 -2.86
CA CYS A 397 0.74 -22.79 -4.08
C CYS A 397 -0.40 -23.37 -4.92
N GLU A 398 -0.82 -22.65 -5.96
CA GLU A 398 -1.93 -23.05 -6.84
C GLU A 398 -1.65 -24.38 -7.58
N LYS A 399 -0.37 -24.71 -7.78
CA LYS A 399 0.05 -25.93 -8.51
C LYS A 399 -0.32 -27.21 -7.76
N ASP A 400 -0.25 -27.21 -6.43
CA ASP A 400 -0.49 -28.40 -5.61
C ASP A 400 -1.59 -28.21 -4.54
N GLY A 401 -2.18 -27.02 -4.45
CA GLY A 401 -3.27 -26.71 -3.53
C GLY A 401 -2.84 -26.64 -2.06
N LYS A 402 -1.53 -26.54 -1.78
CA LYS A 402 -0.99 -26.44 -0.43
C LYS A 402 -0.64 -25.02 -0.08
N ILE A 403 -0.80 -24.69 1.20
CA ILE A 403 -0.31 -23.46 1.79
C ILE A 403 1.08 -23.73 2.31
N TYR A 404 2.06 -22.97 1.83
CA TYR A 404 3.43 -22.97 2.34
C TYR A 404 3.60 -21.80 3.28
N ILE A 405 4.20 -22.03 4.44
CA ILE A 405 4.26 -21.06 5.52
C ILE A 405 5.68 -21.01 6.06
N THR A 406 6.34 -19.87 5.87
CA THR A 406 7.63 -19.63 6.50
C THR A 406 7.42 -19.31 7.97
N GLY A 407 8.18 -19.97 8.84
CA GLY A 407 8.11 -19.79 10.29
C GLY A 407 9.42 -19.25 10.85
N ILE A 408 9.33 -18.35 11.83
CA ILE A 408 10.46 -17.97 12.70
C ILE A 408 10.05 -17.99 14.19
N THR A 409 11.05 -18.00 15.07
CA THR A 409 10.88 -17.85 16.53
C THR A 409 10.28 -16.49 16.89
N GLY A 410 9.97 -16.28 18.17
CA GLY A 410 10.00 -14.92 18.73
C GLY A 410 11.36 -14.27 18.48
N GLY A 411 11.39 -12.95 18.39
CA GLY A 411 12.58 -12.20 18.02
C GLY A 411 12.83 -12.10 16.51
N ARG A 412 13.98 -11.51 16.16
CA ARG A 412 14.48 -11.37 14.77
C ARG A 412 15.85 -12.04 14.61
N LEU A 413 16.16 -13.00 15.48
CA LEU A 413 17.48 -13.63 15.61
C LEU A 413 17.49 -15.09 15.14
N GLY A 414 16.32 -15.67 14.86
CA GLY A 414 16.16 -17.05 14.39
C GLY A 414 16.38 -17.22 12.89
N PHE A 415 16.49 -18.47 12.47
CA PHE A 415 16.55 -18.87 11.06
C PHE A 415 15.15 -19.22 10.56
N ALA A 416 14.85 -18.94 9.29
CA ALA A 416 13.57 -19.35 8.72
C ALA A 416 13.42 -20.88 8.67
N ARG A 417 12.20 -21.33 8.94
CA ARG A 417 11.70 -22.70 8.80
C ARG A 417 10.55 -22.71 7.80
N MET A 418 10.06 -23.88 7.45
CA MET A 418 8.93 -24.05 6.54
C MET A 418 7.98 -25.11 7.10
N MET A 419 6.69 -24.80 7.09
CA MET A 419 5.63 -25.78 7.22
C MET A 419 4.68 -25.69 6.03
N ARG A 420 3.86 -26.72 5.82
CA ARG A 420 2.80 -26.70 4.83
C ARG A 420 1.56 -27.42 5.32
N VAL A 421 0.44 -27.11 4.71
CA VAL A 421 -0.85 -27.76 4.98
C VAL A 421 -1.71 -27.72 3.72
N ASP A 422 -2.60 -28.71 3.54
CA ASP A 422 -3.63 -28.64 2.50
C ASP A 422 -4.59 -27.47 2.80
N LYS A 423 -5.02 -26.73 1.77
CA LYS A 423 -5.79 -25.50 1.98
C LYS A 423 -7.10 -25.70 2.78
N ASP A 424 -7.74 -26.86 2.65
CA ASP A 424 -8.96 -27.24 3.36
C ASP A 424 -8.70 -27.72 4.80
N LYS A 425 -7.43 -27.78 5.21
CA LYS A 425 -6.97 -28.21 6.54
C LYS A 425 -6.22 -27.12 7.31
N ILE A 426 -6.28 -25.86 6.89
CA ILE A 426 -5.61 -24.75 7.59
C ILE A 426 -6.02 -24.64 9.07
N GLU A 427 -7.25 -25.04 9.41
CA GLU A 427 -7.78 -25.03 10.79
C GLU A 427 -7.47 -26.32 11.60
N ASP A 428 -6.73 -27.28 11.04
CA ASP A 428 -6.37 -28.54 11.70
C ASP A 428 -4.85 -28.63 11.90
N LEU A 429 -4.37 -28.31 13.11
CA LEU A 429 -2.95 -28.35 13.44
C LEU A 429 -2.30 -29.72 13.18
N SER A 430 -3.06 -30.81 13.31
CA SER A 430 -2.54 -32.18 13.10
C SER A 430 -2.25 -32.50 11.63
N ALA A 431 -2.82 -31.72 10.71
CA ALA A 431 -2.61 -31.86 9.28
C ALA A 431 -1.30 -31.21 8.80
N TYR A 432 -0.73 -30.29 9.59
CA TYR A 432 0.49 -29.56 9.22
C TYR A 432 1.70 -30.50 9.13
N GLU A 433 2.48 -30.29 8.09
CA GLU A 433 3.74 -30.98 7.85
C GLU A 433 4.88 -29.98 7.87
N TYR A 434 5.99 -30.34 8.51
CA TYR A 434 7.14 -29.47 8.73
C TYR A 434 8.32 -29.96 7.90
N LEU A 435 9.03 -29.04 7.26
CA LEU A 435 10.22 -29.36 6.47
C LEU A 435 11.35 -29.77 7.42
N THR A 436 11.78 -31.02 7.34
CA THR A 436 12.77 -31.60 8.28
C THR A 436 14.09 -31.99 7.63
N GLY A 437 14.19 -31.85 6.31
CA GLY A 437 15.39 -32.16 5.55
C GLY A 437 15.13 -32.20 4.05
N TYR A 438 16.18 -32.59 3.32
CA TYR A 438 16.08 -33.00 1.92
C TYR A 438 16.65 -34.41 1.77
N THR A 439 16.13 -35.16 0.81
CA THR A 439 16.74 -36.42 0.36
C THR A 439 18.05 -36.13 -0.38
N SER A 440 18.81 -37.17 -0.71
CA SER A 440 20.01 -37.04 -1.56
C SER A 440 19.71 -36.55 -2.98
N ALA A 441 18.45 -36.63 -3.42
CA ALA A 441 17.97 -36.09 -4.69
C ALA A 441 17.45 -34.64 -4.57
N ASN A 442 17.65 -33.97 -3.43
CA ASN A 442 17.13 -32.64 -3.09
C ASN A 442 15.59 -32.53 -2.98
N GLU A 443 14.89 -33.65 -2.85
CA GLU A 443 13.44 -33.64 -2.58
C GLU A 443 13.15 -33.33 -1.09
N PRO A 444 12.17 -32.47 -0.77
CA PRO A 444 11.88 -32.08 0.61
C PRO A 444 11.28 -33.23 1.43
N ILE A 445 11.75 -33.39 2.66
CA ILE A 445 11.26 -34.36 3.65
C ILE A 445 10.32 -33.64 4.61
N TRP A 446 9.12 -34.18 4.79
CA TRP A 446 8.05 -33.60 5.59
C TRP A 446 7.69 -34.51 6.77
N THR A 447 7.64 -33.95 7.97
CA THR A 447 7.31 -34.68 9.21
C THR A 447 6.13 -33.99 9.90
N LYS A 448 5.17 -34.74 10.43
CA LYS A 448 4.02 -34.21 11.17
C LYS A 448 4.25 -34.17 12.68
N GLY A 449 3.39 -33.44 13.38
CA GLY A 449 3.31 -33.44 14.85
C GLY A 449 4.55 -32.87 15.54
N GLU A 450 4.70 -33.18 16.83
CA GLU A 450 5.74 -32.62 17.70
C GLU A 450 7.16 -32.85 17.17
N GLU A 451 7.42 -34.01 16.55
CA GLU A 451 8.72 -34.29 15.93
C GLU A 451 9.07 -33.28 14.83
N GLY A 452 8.10 -32.94 13.98
CA GLY A 452 8.28 -31.94 12.94
C GLY A 452 8.43 -30.52 13.49
N ILE A 453 7.60 -30.15 14.46
CA ILE A 453 7.63 -28.82 15.13
C ILE A 453 9.00 -28.55 15.75
N ARG A 454 9.60 -29.57 16.38
CA ARG A 454 10.84 -29.45 17.13
C ARG A 454 12.11 -29.69 16.31
N LYS A 455 11.99 -30.08 15.05
CA LYS A 455 13.16 -30.36 14.21
C LYS A 455 13.97 -29.09 13.95
N GLU A 456 15.28 -29.17 14.20
CA GLU A 456 16.21 -28.12 13.82
C GLU A 456 16.66 -28.26 12.36
N PHE A 457 15.85 -27.73 11.44
CA PHE A 457 16.16 -27.71 10.01
C PHE A 457 15.88 -26.35 9.38
N ALA A 458 16.91 -25.63 8.94
CA ALA A 458 16.76 -24.29 8.38
C ALA A 458 16.41 -24.31 6.88
N LEU A 459 15.34 -23.59 6.51
CA LEU A 459 15.05 -23.24 5.12
C LEU A 459 16.08 -22.24 4.59
N ILE A 460 16.32 -21.18 5.37
CA ILE A 460 17.35 -20.17 5.12
C ILE A 460 18.29 -20.18 6.30
N ASN A 461 19.56 -20.50 6.06
CA ASN A 461 20.60 -20.59 7.09
C ASN A 461 21.22 -19.21 7.39
N ALA A 462 20.36 -18.23 7.69
CA ALA A 462 20.71 -16.88 8.09
C ALA A 462 19.66 -16.35 9.06
N GLN A 463 20.00 -15.32 9.84
CA GLN A 463 19.04 -14.61 10.67
C GLN A 463 17.98 -13.93 9.79
N VAL A 464 16.71 -14.23 10.06
CA VAL A 464 15.54 -13.75 9.34
C VAL A 464 14.65 -13.00 10.32
N SER A 465 14.31 -11.75 10.00
CA SER A 465 13.27 -10.99 10.69
C SER A 465 11.87 -11.40 10.23
N GLU A 466 10.84 -10.67 10.65
CA GLU A 466 9.54 -10.69 9.98
C GLU A 466 9.75 -10.70 8.46
N ASN A 467 9.14 -11.67 7.79
CA ASN A 467 9.36 -11.96 6.38
C ASN A 467 8.03 -12.05 5.64
N THR A 468 8.07 -11.94 4.32
CA THR A 468 6.98 -12.42 3.46
C THR A 468 7.49 -13.45 2.47
N ILE A 469 6.64 -14.42 2.12
CA ILE A 469 6.83 -15.32 0.98
C ILE A 469 5.76 -15.03 -0.08
N VAL A 470 6.15 -14.95 -1.35
CA VAL A 470 5.24 -14.71 -2.46
C VAL A 470 5.76 -15.37 -3.73
N TYR A 471 4.88 -15.81 -4.62
CA TYR A 471 5.27 -16.21 -5.97
C TYR A 471 5.31 -14.97 -6.88
N ASN A 472 6.42 -14.76 -7.59
CA ASN A 472 6.55 -13.68 -8.57
C ASN A 472 6.48 -14.25 -9.99
N GLU A 473 5.41 -13.91 -10.71
CA GLU A 473 5.16 -14.43 -12.05
C GLU A 473 6.24 -14.02 -13.07
N TYR A 474 6.73 -12.79 -12.99
CA TYR A 474 7.78 -12.31 -13.89
C TYR A 474 9.06 -13.14 -13.77
N LEU A 475 9.52 -13.42 -12.55
CA LEU A 475 10.69 -14.25 -12.30
C LEU A 475 10.43 -15.75 -12.49
N GLU A 476 9.16 -16.19 -12.44
CA GLU A 476 8.74 -17.59 -12.30
C GLU A 476 9.39 -18.26 -11.08
N GLU A 477 9.49 -17.51 -9.99
CA GLU A 477 10.20 -17.91 -8.76
C GLU A 477 9.43 -17.49 -7.51
N TRP A 478 9.63 -18.27 -6.46
CA TRP A 478 9.25 -17.91 -5.11
C TRP A 478 10.24 -16.90 -4.56
N MET A 479 9.73 -15.81 -4.01
CA MET A 479 10.50 -14.74 -3.42
C MET A 479 10.22 -14.67 -1.92
N ILE A 480 11.28 -14.63 -1.13
CA ILE A 480 11.21 -14.31 0.30
C ILE A 480 11.93 -12.99 0.53
N THR A 481 11.26 -12.03 1.16
CA THR A 481 11.83 -10.75 1.57
C THR A 481 11.84 -10.65 3.09
N PHE A 482 12.96 -10.16 3.63
CA PHE A 482 13.12 -9.93 5.06
C PHE A 482 14.29 -9.00 5.31
N LYS A 483 14.38 -8.47 6.52
CA LYS A 483 15.38 -7.49 6.92
C LYS A 483 16.41 -8.10 7.88
N LYS A 484 17.67 -7.67 7.75
CA LYS A 484 18.73 -7.94 8.72
C LYS A 484 19.67 -6.73 8.79
N GLY A 485 19.90 -6.19 9.99
CA GLY A 485 20.75 -5.01 10.16
C GLY A 485 20.13 -3.74 9.58
N ASN A 486 20.65 -3.20 8.47
CA ASN A 486 20.03 -2.11 7.68
C ASN A 486 19.79 -2.55 6.23
N VAL A 487 19.77 -3.86 6.00
CA VAL A 487 19.71 -4.47 4.67
C VAL A 487 18.40 -5.23 4.56
N LEU A 488 17.63 -4.92 3.52
CA LEU A 488 16.53 -5.76 3.06
C LEU A 488 17.09 -6.79 2.08
N TYR A 489 16.85 -8.05 2.37
CA TYR A 489 17.27 -9.17 1.55
C TYR A 489 16.12 -9.66 0.68
N ILE A 490 16.44 -10.04 -0.55
CA ILE A 490 15.55 -10.75 -1.46
C ILE A 490 16.19 -12.11 -1.74
N TYR A 491 15.52 -13.17 -1.33
CA TYR A 491 15.88 -14.55 -1.64
C TYR A 491 14.92 -15.10 -2.68
N THR A 492 15.42 -15.91 -3.62
CA THR A 492 14.58 -16.57 -4.63
C THR A 492 14.80 -18.08 -4.66
N ALA A 493 13.78 -18.83 -5.08
CA ALA A 493 13.81 -20.27 -5.31
C ALA A 493 12.84 -20.68 -6.42
N LYS A 494 13.11 -21.82 -7.07
CA LYS A 494 12.22 -22.41 -8.09
C LYS A 494 11.00 -23.11 -7.48
N GLU A 495 11.16 -23.68 -6.29
CA GLU A 495 10.12 -24.40 -5.58
C GLU A 495 9.84 -23.70 -4.24
N PRO A 496 8.60 -23.75 -3.71
CA PRO A 496 8.22 -23.02 -2.49
C PRO A 496 9.01 -23.47 -1.27
N ALA A 497 9.39 -24.76 -1.24
CA ALA A 497 10.22 -25.34 -0.20
C ALA A 497 11.72 -25.02 -0.36
N GLY A 498 12.13 -24.28 -1.38
CA GLY A 498 13.53 -23.96 -1.65
C GLY A 498 14.23 -24.96 -2.59
N PRO A 499 15.57 -24.98 -2.60
CA PRO A 499 16.47 -24.18 -1.78
C PRO A 499 16.45 -22.69 -2.17
N TYR A 500 16.42 -21.81 -1.17
CA TYR A 500 16.46 -20.36 -1.36
C TYR A 500 17.90 -19.84 -1.38
N ALA A 501 18.14 -18.82 -2.19
CA ALA A 501 19.43 -18.14 -2.25
C ALA A 501 19.27 -16.63 -2.39
N VAL A 502 20.22 -15.89 -1.79
CA VAL A 502 20.27 -14.42 -1.91
C VAL A 502 20.35 -14.03 -3.38
N SER A 503 19.45 -13.15 -3.80
CA SER A 503 19.39 -12.61 -5.17
C SER A 503 19.62 -11.09 -5.22
N ALA A 504 19.23 -10.37 -4.17
CA ALA A 504 19.55 -8.96 -4.01
C ALA A 504 19.63 -8.54 -2.54
N GLU A 505 20.42 -7.50 -2.30
CA GLU A 505 20.57 -6.81 -1.01
C GLU A 505 20.32 -5.31 -1.23
N LEU A 506 19.36 -4.74 -0.52
CA LEU A 506 19.01 -3.32 -0.59
C LEU A 506 19.39 -2.68 0.74
N THR A 507 20.35 -1.75 0.73
CA THR A 507 20.84 -1.09 1.94
C THR A 507 20.25 0.31 2.06
N PHE A 508 19.82 0.67 3.27
CA PHE A 508 19.16 1.94 3.60
C PHE A 508 20.00 2.75 4.62
N PRO A 509 21.05 3.48 4.19
CA PRO A 509 21.96 4.17 5.09
C PRO A 509 21.32 5.35 5.83
N SER A 510 20.39 6.07 5.19
CA SER A 510 19.83 7.34 5.68
C SER A 510 18.67 7.20 6.68
N ILE A 511 17.99 6.05 6.71
CA ILE A 511 16.87 5.78 7.63
C ILE A 511 17.36 5.20 8.97
N GLY A 512 18.53 4.55 8.98
CA GLY A 512 19.12 3.97 10.20
C GLY A 512 18.48 2.64 10.63
N ALA A 513 18.75 2.23 11.87
CA ALA A 513 18.37 0.90 12.40
C ALA A 513 16.86 0.69 12.61
N GLY A 514 16.07 1.78 12.60
CA GLY A 514 14.64 1.75 12.87
C GLY A 514 13.79 1.10 11.79
N LEU A 515 14.33 0.75 10.61
CA LEU A 515 13.58 0.13 9.52
C LEU A 515 13.32 -1.36 9.76
N TYR A 516 12.12 -1.84 9.42
CA TYR A 516 11.76 -3.26 9.40
C TYR A 516 10.58 -3.53 8.47
N GLY A 517 10.29 -4.80 8.25
CA GLY A 517 9.32 -5.26 7.26
C GLY A 517 9.93 -5.48 5.88
N GLY A 518 9.18 -5.08 4.85
CA GLY A 518 9.44 -5.49 3.46
C GLY A 518 8.39 -6.50 2.99
N PHE A 519 7.13 -6.28 3.33
CA PHE A 519 6.03 -7.21 3.08
C PHE A 519 5.38 -6.95 1.73
N THR A 520 4.98 -8.00 1.04
CA THR A 520 4.32 -7.89 -0.27
C THR A 520 3.38 -9.07 -0.47
N CYS A 521 2.50 -8.94 -1.47
CA CYS A 521 1.61 -9.99 -1.94
C CYS A 521 1.42 -9.82 -3.45
N SER A 522 0.74 -10.75 -4.10
CA SER A 522 0.49 -10.70 -5.55
C SER A 522 -0.19 -9.41 -6.02
N ALA A 523 -1.09 -8.83 -5.22
CA ALA A 523 -1.77 -7.57 -5.57
C ALA A 523 -0.86 -6.33 -5.50
N LEU A 524 0.32 -6.44 -4.87
CA LEU A 524 1.36 -5.40 -4.89
C LEU A 524 2.41 -5.66 -5.97
N MET A 525 2.01 -6.33 -7.05
CA MET A 525 2.82 -6.58 -8.22
C MET A 525 2.12 -6.04 -9.47
N GLN A 526 2.80 -5.16 -10.19
CA GLN A 526 2.35 -4.59 -11.46
C GLN A 526 3.25 -5.07 -12.60
N GLU A 527 2.80 -4.87 -13.84
CA GLU A 527 3.53 -5.29 -15.05
C GLU A 527 3.91 -6.79 -15.01
N GLY A 528 2.96 -7.65 -14.61
CA GLY A 528 3.12 -9.11 -14.56
C GLY A 528 4.15 -9.59 -13.53
N GLY A 529 4.42 -8.83 -12.47
CA GLY A 529 5.43 -9.16 -11.46
C GLY A 529 6.72 -8.37 -11.57
N LYS A 530 6.90 -7.59 -12.65
CA LYS A 530 8.13 -6.83 -12.88
C LYS A 530 8.29 -5.66 -11.91
N LYS A 531 7.20 -4.93 -11.65
CA LYS A 531 7.16 -3.88 -10.61
C LYS A 531 6.59 -4.45 -9.34
N VAL A 532 7.25 -4.21 -8.21
CA VAL A 532 6.86 -4.76 -6.91
C VAL A 532 6.85 -3.63 -5.89
N ALA A 533 5.75 -3.53 -5.14
CA ALA A 533 5.67 -2.72 -3.94
C ALA A 533 5.91 -3.55 -2.69
N LEU A 534 6.64 -2.98 -1.73
CA LEU A 534 6.87 -3.52 -0.41
C LEU A 534 6.33 -2.56 0.65
N VAL A 535 5.58 -3.07 1.61
CA VAL A 535 5.18 -2.35 2.81
C VAL A 535 6.30 -2.45 3.84
N MET A 536 6.76 -1.30 4.31
CA MET A 536 7.84 -1.16 5.29
C MET A 536 7.39 -0.28 6.44
N SER A 537 8.05 -0.41 7.59
CA SER A 537 7.78 0.42 8.77
C SER A 537 9.06 0.93 9.41
N THR A 538 8.99 2.11 10.02
CA THR A 538 10.07 2.70 10.82
C THR A 538 9.70 2.75 12.30
N TRP A 539 10.67 2.53 13.19
CA TRP A 539 10.56 2.74 14.63
C TRP A 539 10.88 4.20 15.00
N GLU A 540 11.98 4.70 14.46
CA GLU A 540 12.46 6.07 14.58
C GLU A 540 12.80 6.62 13.19
N PRO A 541 12.72 7.95 12.98
CA PRO A 541 12.27 8.97 13.95
C PRO A 541 10.73 9.13 14.00
N CYS A 542 9.98 8.37 13.21
CA CYS A 542 8.51 8.34 13.25
C CYS A 542 8.01 6.90 13.15
N TYR A 543 7.13 6.49 14.06
CA TYR A 543 6.60 5.14 14.12
C TYR A 543 5.43 4.95 13.15
N ASN A 544 5.71 4.59 11.89
CA ASN A 544 4.71 4.53 10.82
C ASN A 544 5.10 3.57 9.68
N THR A 545 4.13 3.28 8.82
CA THR A 545 4.27 2.43 7.63
C THR A 545 4.32 3.26 6.34
N PHE A 546 5.01 2.73 5.33
CA PHE A 546 5.16 3.35 4.01
C PHE A 546 5.34 2.28 2.93
N ILE A 547 5.19 2.69 1.66
CA ILE A 547 5.42 1.83 0.50
C ILE A 547 6.73 2.17 -0.17
N LEU A 548 7.49 1.12 -0.48
CA LEU A 548 8.66 1.12 -1.33
C LEU A 548 8.32 0.48 -2.68
N GLU A 549 8.59 1.15 -3.80
CA GLU A 549 8.54 0.55 -5.12
C GLU A 549 9.93 0.06 -5.53
N MET A 550 9.98 -1.06 -6.24
CA MET A 550 11.16 -1.54 -6.94
C MET A 550 10.81 -2.19 -8.29
N THR A 551 11.76 -2.20 -9.21
CA THR A 551 11.66 -2.88 -10.50
C THR A 551 12.63 -4.06 -10.55
N LEU A 552 12.14 -5.22 -10.97
CA LEU A 552 12.90 -6.45 -11.15
C LEU A 552 13.35 -6.61 -12.60
N SER A 553 14.55 -7.13 -12.80
CA SER A 553 15.07 -7.56 -14.10
C SER A 553 15.29 -9.07 -14.09
N LYS A 554 14.82 -9.75 -15.14
CA LYS A 554 15.03 -11.20 -15.33
C LYS A 554 16.24 -11.42 -16.24
N LYS A 555 16.95 -12.53 -16.07
CA LYS A 555 18.03 -12.96 -16.96
C LYS A 555 17.54 -13.40 -18.33
#